data_AF-A0A7S1I8B2-F1
#
_entry.id   AF-A0A7S1I8B2-F1
#
_cell.length_a   1.000
_cell.length_b   1.000
_cell.length_c   1.000
_cell.angle_alpha   90.00
_cell.angle_beta   90.00
_cell.angle_gamma   90.00
#
_symmetry.space_group_name_H-M   'P 1'
#
loop_
_entity.id
_entity.type
_entity.pdbx_description
1 polymer ?
#
loop_
_entity_poly.entity_id
_entity_poly.type
_entity_poly.pdbx_seq_one_letter_code
_entity_poly.pdbx_strand_id
1 'polypeptide(L)'
;SYALVPSPAFDDGRPQLAVALLQHEPRAMEQVRLLLSMGEDMLALDKAIASGDTELVYLVVLTMKRKYDNQRFYRVMVDKPQASDLILSYLHEQEPQFLEDYYVATGQTQHAAAMAVHSYFDTPNMLVKERLLLKARHWMAQKGRKDDAKMLEDQALLLKLQTELEKETGRPEYLGLSISETIYQAFMDGQPKKAARVHKEFSVPNKRFWWLKIKAMAALGDWEGLERFAREK
;
A
#
# COMPACT_ATOMS: atom_id res chain seq x y z
N SER A 1 26.49 -32.54 -21.26
CA SER A 1 25.24 -31.81 -21.00
C SER A 1 24.14 -32.54 -21.73
N TYR A 2 23.09 -32.98 -21.06
CA TYR A 2 21.93 -33.65 -21.69
C TYR A 2 21.02 -32.63 -22.40
N ALA A 3 21.19 -31.33 -22.14
CA ALA A 3 20.46 -30.21 -22.75
C ALA A 3 20.42 -30.17 -24.29
N LEU A 4 21.31 -30.86 -25.01
CA LEU A 4 21.37 -30.84 -26.49
C LEU A 4 20.41 -31.84 -27.18
N VAL A 5 19.84 -32.80 -26.43
CA VAL A 5 18.98 -33.87 -26.98
C VAL A 5 17.49 -33.51 -26.98
N PRO A 6 16.96 -32.74 -26.01
CA PRO A 6 15.55 -32.39 -26.02
C PRO A 6 15.15 -31.37 -27.10
N SER A 7 16.02 -30.41 -27.48
CA SER A 7 15.68 -29.44 -28.53
C SER A 7 15.40 -30.10 -29.88
N PRO A 8 16.25 -31.01 -30.39
CA PRO A 8 15.95 -31.76 -31.61
C PRO A 8 14.68 -32.63 -31.51
N ALA A 9 14.39 -33.19 -30.34
CA ALA A 9 13.16 -33.98 -30.13
C ALA A 9 11.90 -33.09 -30.15
N PHE A 10 12.01 -31.85 -29.68
CA PHE A 10 10.94 -30.86 -29.79
C PHE A 10 10.76 -30.40 -31.24
N ASP A 11 11.85 -30.13 -31.96
CA ASP A 11 11.85 -29.75 -33.38
C ASP A 11 11.26 -30.87 -34.27
N ASP A 12 11.42 -32.14 -33.88
CA ASP A 12 10.80 -33.32 -34.51
C ASP A 12 9.33 -33.54 -34.10
N GLY A 13 8.71 -32.58 -33.38
CA GLY A 13 7.30 -32.62 -33.00
C GLY A 13 6.96 -33.57 -31.84
N ARG A 14 7.94 -33.93 -30.99
CA ARG A 14 7.75 -34.85 -29.85
C ARG A 14 7.89 -34.14 -28.49
N PRO A 15 6.96 -33.24 -28.12
CA PRO A 15 7.11 -32.39 -26.93
C PRO A 15 7.16 -33.20 -25.62
N GLN A 16 6.37 -34.28 -25.52
CA GLN A 16 6.36 -35.14 -24.33
C GLN A 16 7.69 -35.87 -24.11
N LEU A 17 8.35 -36.28 -25.20
CA LEU A 17 9.67 -36.93 -25.14
C LEU A 17 10.75 -35.92 -24.76
N ALA A 18 10.70 -34.70 -25.32
CA ALA A 18 11.61 -33.62 -24.96
C ALA A 18 11.52 -33.28 -23.46
N VAL A 19 10.30 -33.17 -22.92
CA VAL A 19 10.07 -32.94 -21.48
C VAL A 19 10.57 -34.10 -20.63
N ALA A 20 10.36 -35.36 -21.05
CA ALA A 20 10.86 -36.53 -20.33
C ALA A 20 12.40 -36.57 -20.29
N LEU A 21 13.06 -36.30 -21.42
CA LEU A 21 14.53 -36.26 -21.51
C LEU A 21 15.12 -35.12 -20.65
N LEU A 22 14.41 -34.00 -20.54
CA LEU A 22 14.81 -32.86 -19.74
C LEU A 22 14.85 -33.17 -18.23
N GLN A 23 14.08 -34.14 -17.73
CA GLN A 23 14.13 -34.56 -16.33
C GLN A 23 15.50 -35.11 -15.92
N HIS A 24 16.32 -35.54 -16.88
CA HIS A 24 17.66 -36.07 -16.64
C HIS A 24 18.77 -35.01 -16.67
N GLU A 25 18.48 -33.76 -17.06
CA GLU A 25 19.46 -32.68 -17.00
C GLU A 25 19.60 -32.19 -15.55
N PRO A 26 20.75 -32.33 -14.87
CA PRO A 26 20.88 -31.98 -13.45
C PRO A 26 20.86 -30.47 -13.17
N ARG A 27 21.10 -29.64 -14.21
CA ARG A 27 21.18 -28.18 -14.05
C ARG A 27 19.80 -27.54 -14.20
N ALA A 28 19.26 -27.02 -13.10
CA ALA A 28 17.97 -26.32 -13.08
C ALA A 28 17.89 -25.16 -14.09
N MET A 29 18.97 -24.39 -14.25
CA MET A 29 19.03 -23.30 -15.22
C MET A 29 18.82 -23.78 -16.67
N GLU A 30 19.51 -24.86 -17.08
CA GLU A 30 19.37 -25.41 -18.43
C GLU A 30 17.98 -26.02 -18.66
N GLN A 31 17.43 -26.69 -17.64
CA GLN A 31 16.04 -27.17 -17.66
C GLN A 31 15.05 -26.02 -17.90
N VAL A 32 15.15 -24.95 -17.11
CA VAL A 32 14.26 -23.78 -17.19
C VAL A 32 14.38 -23.08 -18.55
N ARG A 33 15.61 -22.84 -19.03
CA ARG A 33 15.85 -22.17 -20.32
C ARG A 33 15.29 -22.98 -21.48
N LEU A 34 15.48 -24.30 -21.46
CA LEU A 34 14.97 -25.18 -22.51
C LEU A 34 13.44 -25.25 -22.49
N LEU A 35 12.81 -25.37 -21.30
CA LEU A 35 11.35 -25.32 -21.17
C LEU A 35 10.76 -24.01 -21.71
N LEU A 36 11.38 -22.86 -21.41
CA LEU A 36 10.98 -21.57 -21.97
C LEU A 36 11.08 -21.54 -23.50
N SER A 37 12.15 -22.10 -24.07
CA SER A 37 12.32 -22.16 -25.53
C SER A 37 11.29 -23.06 -26.21
N MET A 38 10.84 -24.11 -25.53
CA MET A 38 9.77 -25.01 -25.98
C MET A 38 8.35 -24.43 -25.75
N GLY A 39 8.25 -23.24 -25.14
CA GLY A 39 6.96 -22.60 -24.82
C GLY A 39 6.23 -23.21 -23.61
N GLU A 40 6.86 -24.12 -22.89
CA GLU A 40 6.34 -24.78 -21.68
C GLU A 40 6.53 -23.89 -20.44
N ASP A 41 6.00 -22.66 -20.51
CA ASP A 41 6.30 -21.59 -19.55
C ASP A 41 5.88 -21.98 -18.12
N MET A 42 4.73 -22.63 -17.94
CA MET A 42 4.23 -23.04 -16.61
C MET A 42 5.11 -24.10 -15.96
N LEU A 43 5.59 -25.07 -16.75
CA LEU A 43 6.53 -26.09 -16.26
C LEU A 43 7.90 -25.46 -15.96
N ALA A 44 8.33 -24.48 -16.76
CA ALA A 44 9.54 -23.72 -16.49
C ALA A 44 9.45 -23.00 -15.14
N LEU A 45 8.29 -22.41 -14.83
CA LEU A 45 8.05 -21.73 -13.55
C LEU A 45 8.07 -22.72 -12.38
N ASP A 46 7.42 -23.88 -12.53
CA ASP A 46 7.42 -24.92 -11.50
C ASP A 46 8.82 -25.45 -11.21
N LYS A 47 9.64 -25.62 -12.25
CA LYS A 47 11.05 -26.02 -12.10
C LYS A 47 11.90 -24.93 -11.47
N ALA A 48 11.68 -23.67 -11.84
CA ALA A 48 12.36 -22.54 -11.22
C ALA A 48 12.04 -22.44 -9.72
N ILE A 49 10.76 -22.53 -9.34
CA ILE A 49 10.34 -22.53 -7.93
C ILE A 49 10.95 -23.71 -7.17
N ALA A 50 10.87 -24.92 -7.73
CA ALA A 50 11.41 -26.13 -7.10
C ALA A 50 12.95 -26.09 -6.93
N SER A 51 13.65 -25.31 -7.75
CA SER A 51 15.10 -25.12 -7.63
C SER A 51 15.51 -24.25 -6.44
N GLY A 52 14.60 -23.43 -5.92
CA GLY A 52 14.88 -22.44 -4.87
C GLY A 52 15.73 -21.24 -5.34
N ASP A 53 16.11 -21.20 -6.62
CA ASP A 53 16.88 -20.12 -7.20
C ASP A 53 15.97 -18.93 -7.59
N THR A 54 16.08 -17.84 -6.83
CA THR A 54 15.29 -16.62 -7.06
C THR A 54 15.56 -16.00 -8.42
N GLU A 55 16.79 -16.09 -8.95
CA GLU A 55 17.13 -15.52 -10.25
C GLU A 55 16.42 -16.27 -11.39
N LEU A 56 16.31 -17.61 -11.28
CA LEU A 56 15.55 -18.41 -12.23
C LEU A 56 14.05 -18.11 -12.17
N VAL A 57 13.50 -17.89 -10.97
CA VAL A 57 12.10 -17.49 -10.84
C VAL A 57 11.87 -16.12 -11.49
N TYR A 58 12.74 -15.13 -11.23
CA TYR A 58 12.66 -13.83 -11.90
C TYR A 58 12.76 -13.95 -13.42
N LEU A 59 13.71 -14.74 -13.93
CA LEU A 59 13.89 -14.97 -15.36
C LEU A 59 12.59 -15.45 -16.02
N VAL A 60 11.95 -16.47 -15.45
CA VAL A 60 10.72 -17.04 -16.00
C VAL A 60 9.56 -16.03 -15.91
N VAL A 61 9.35 -15.43 -14.75
CA VAL A 61 8.21 -14.53 -14.52
C VAL A 61 8.32 -13.26 -15.38
N LEU A 62 9.52 -12.67 -15.50
CA LEU A 62 9.73 -11.51 -16.37
C LEU A 62 9.58 -11.86 -17.86
N THR A 63 9.98 -13.07 -18.25
CA THR A 63 9.74 -13.57 -19.62
C THR A 63 8.24 -13.71 -19.88
N MET A 64 7.48 -14.27 -18.93
CA MET A 64 6.03 -14.35 -19.01
C MET A 64 5.37 -12.97 -19.08
N LYS A 65 5.79 -12.00 -18.26
CA LYS A 65 5.25 -10.62 -18.26
C LYS A 65 5.42 -9.93 -19.61
N ARG A 66 6.50 -10.22 -20.34
CA ARG A 66 6.73 -9.68 -21.70
C ARG A 66 5.91 -10.39 -22.77
N LYS A 67 5.67 -11.69 -22.59
CA LYS A 67 5.00 -12.56 -23.57
C LYS A 67 3.48 -12.53 -23.44
N TYR A 68 2.95 -12.40 -22.23
CA TYR A 68 1.54 -12.50 -21.91
C TYR A 68 0.89 -11.12 -21.79
N ASP A 69 -0.40 -11.04 -22.09
CA ASP A 69 -1.20 -9.91 -21.66
C ASP A 69 -1.34 -9.88 -20.14
N ASN A 70 -1.73 -8.72 -19.60
CA ASN A 70 -1.84 -8.51 -18.17
C ASN A 70 -2.81 -9.50 -17.51
N GLN A 71 -3.96 -9.81 -18.13
CA GLN A 71 -4.97 -10.68 -17.53
C GLN A 71 -4.46 -12.11 -17.38
N ARG A 72 -3.81 -12.64 -18.41
CA ARG A 72 -3.17 -13.96 -18.37
C ARG A 72 -2.03 -13.97 -17.36
N PHE A 73 -1.19 -12.93 -17.33
CA PHE A 73 -0.11 -12.81 -16.36
C PHE A 73 -0.65 -12.82 -14.92
N TYR A 74 -1.69 -12.01 -14.63
CA TYR A 74 -2.30 -11.94 -13.30
C TYR A 74 -2.82 -13.28 -12.83
N ARG A 75 -3.46 -14.05 -13.72
CA ARG A 75 -3.96 -15.39 -13.38
C ARG A 75 -2.82 -16.33 -13.00
N VAL A 76 -1.72 -16.36 -13.77
CA VAL A 76 -0.55 -17.19 -13.46
C VAL A 76 0.06 -16.82 -12.10
N MET A 77 0.13 -15.52 -11.79
CA MET A 77 0.64 -15.04 -10.50
C MET A 77 -0.26 -15.49 -9.34
N VAL A 78 -1.58 -15.33 -9.47
CA VAL A 78 -2.53 -15.82 -8.44
C VAL A 78 -2.41 -17.33 -8.23
N ASP A 79 -2.23 -18.10 -9.30
CA ASP A 79 -2.08 -19.56 -9.25
C ASP A 79 -0.75 -20.01 -8.61
N LYS A 80 0.28 -19.15 -8.58
CA LYS A 80 1.65 -19.45 -8.10
C LYS A 80 2.11 -18.40 -7.07
N PRO A 81 1.61 -18.44 -5.82
CA PRO A 81 1.89 -17.41 -4.81
C PRO A 81 3.39 -17.26 -4.48
N GLN A 82 4.16 -18.35 -4.50
CA GLN A 82 5.60 -18.34 -4.23
C GLN A 82 6.39 -17.50 -5.25
N ALA A 83 5.98 -17.53 -6.52
CA ALA A 83 6.58 -16.68 -7.55
C ALA A 83 6.05 -15.24 -7.47
N SER A 84 4.78 -15.09 -7.08
CA SER A 84 4.14 -13.79 -6.89
C SER A 84 4.83 -12.94 -5.83
N ASP A 85 5.09 -13.47 -4.63
CA ASP A 85 5.70 -12.66 -3.57
C ASP A 85 7.06 -12.07 -4.00
N LEU A 86 7.84 -12.86 -4.75
CA LEU A 86 9.14 -12.46 -5.27
C LEU A 86 9.00 -11.37 -6.35
N ILE A 87 8.10 -11.53 -7.33
CA ILE A 87 7.93 -10.53 -8.39
C ILE A 87 7.22 -9.27 -7.91
N LEU A 88 6.28 -9.39 -6.98
CA LEU A 88 5.52 -8.24 -6.47
C LEU A 88 6.42 -7.29 -5.68
N SER A 89 7.40 -7.82 -4.94
CA SER A 89 8.42 -6.99 -4.28
C SER A 89 9.26 -6.20 -5.31
N TYR A 90 9.70 -6.85 -6.39
CA TYR A 90 10.42 -6.19 -7.48
C TYR A 90 9.56 -5.15 -8.22
N LEU A 91 8.30 -5.47 -8.51
CA LEU A 91 7.37 -4.56 -9.20
C LEU A 91 7.00 -3.35 -8.35
N HIS A 92 7.05 -3.46 -7.02
CA HIS A 92 6.79 -2.36 -6.12
C HIS A 92 7.76 -1.19 -6.33
N GLU A 93 9.04 -1.50 -6.61
CA GLU A 93 10.07 -0.49 -6.84
C GLU A 93 10.07 0.05 -8.27
N GLN A 94 9.78 -0.81 -9.26
CA GLN A 94 9.96 -0.48 -10.68
C GLN A 94 8.69 0.00 -11.38
N GLU A 95 7.52 -0.58 -11.05
CA GLU A 95 6.26 -0.36 -11.76
C GLU A 95 5.06 -0.23 -10.79
N PRO A 96 5.00 0.81 -9.95
CA PRO A 96 3.97 0.94 -8.91
C PRO A 96 2.54 1.01 -9.47
N GLN A 97 2.35 1.60 -10.66
CA GLN A 97 1.04 1.66 -11.32
C GLN A 97 0.56 0.26 -11.74
N PHE A 98 1.45 -0.55 -12.33
CA PHE A 98 1.14 -1.92 -12.72
C PHE A 98 0.78 -2.77 -11.51
N LEU A 99 1.53 -2.62 -10.42
CA LEU A 99 1.27 -3.34 -9.17
C LEU A 99 -0.09 -2.97 -8.57
N GLU A 100 -0.48 -1.70 -8.64
CA GLU A 100 -1.81 -1.26 -8.23
C GLU A 100 -2.92 -1.91 -9.08
N ASP A 101 -2.78 -1.88 -10.41
CA ASP A 101 -3.72 -2.52 -11.33
C ASP A 101 -3.82 -4.02 -11.09
N TYR A 102 -2.71 -4.69 -10.79
CA TYR A 102 -2.67 -6.09 -10.38
C TYR A 102 -3.50 -6.34 -9.12
N TYR A 103 -3.31 -5.54 -8.06
CA TYR A 103 -4.06 -5.71 -6.82
C TYR A 103 -5.55 -5.43 -7.00
N VAL A 104 -5.92 -4.46 -7.83
CA VAL A 104 -7.34 -4.20 -8.13
C VAL A 104 -7.94 -5.35 -8.93
N ALA A 105 -7.27 -5.81 -9.99
CA ALA A 105 -7.76 -6.87 -10.87
C ALA A 105 -7.87 -8.24 -10.17
N THR A 106 -6.96 -8.52 -9.24
CA THR A 106 -6.99 -9.76 -8.43
C THR A 106 -7.87 -9.65 -7.18
N GLY A 107 -8.54 -8.52 -6.99
CA GLY A 107 -9.43 -8.28 -5.85
C GLY A 107 -8.70 -8.13 -4.51
N GLN A 108 -7.41 -7.83 -4.52
CA GLN A 108 -6.59 -7.55 -3.33
C GLN A 108 -6.53 -6.05 -3.00
N THR A 109 -7.69 -5.39 -2.96
CA THR A 109 -7.78 -3.92 -2.86
C THR A 109 -7.19 -3.35 -1.57
N GLN A 110 -7.02 -4.16 -0.52
CA GLN A 110 -6.31 -3.75 0.69
C GLN A 110 -4.84 -3.40 0.44
N HIS A 111 -4.17 -4.11 -0.47
CA HIS A 111 -2.77 -3.82 -0.84
C HIS A 111 -2.70 -2.55 -1.68
N ALA A 112 -3.63 -2.34 -2.61
CA ALA A 112 -3.76 -1.08 -3.35
C ALA A 112 -4.00 0.11 -2.41
N ALA A 113 -4.85 -0.06 -1.39
CA ALA A 113 -5.06 0.96 -0.35
C ALA A 113 -3.79 1.25 0.45
N ALA A 114 -3.04 0.22 0.85
CA ALA A 114 -1.75 0.40 1.52
C ALA A 114 -0.75 1.17 0.65
N MET A 115 -0.67 0.88 -0.65
CA MET A 115 0.18 1.62 -1.59
C MET A 115 -0.19 3.10 -1.69
N ALA A 116 -1.48 3.43 -1.72
CA ALA A 116 -1.93 4.82 -1.71
C ALA A 116 -1.61 5.53 -0.38
N VAL A 117 -1.69 4.83 0.75
CA VAL A 117 -1.30 5.36 2.06
C VAL A 117 0.22 5.57 2.16
N HIS A 118 1.03 4.67 1.62
CA HIS A 118 2.49 4.87 1.54
C HIS A 118 2.82 6.09 0.68
N SER A 119 2.25 6.17 -0.53
CA SER A 119 2.39 7.35 -1.40
C SER A 119 1.95 8.66 -0.74
N TYR A 120 0.99 8.61 0.19
CA TYR A 120 0.50 9.77 0.92
C TYR A 120 1.58 10.39 1.84
N PHE A 121 2.45 9.57 2.43
CA PHE A 121 3.52 10.07 3.31
C PHE A 121 4.62 10.76 2.50
N ASP A 122 4.91 10.29 1.28
CA ASP A 122 5.96 10.84 0.42
C ASP A 122 5.51 12.05 -0.40
N THR A 123 4.20 12.28 -0.52
CA THR A 123 3.64 13.35 -1.35
C THR A 123 3.64 14.68 -0.59
N PRO A 124 4.28 15.76 -1.08
CA PRO A 124 4.21 17.07 -0.41
C PRO A 124 2.92 17.84 -0.72
N ASN A 125 2.29 17.59 -1.87
CA ASN A 125 1.12 18.34 -2.33
C ASN A 125 -0.17 17.90 -1.62
N MET A 126 -0.83 18.84 -0.93
CA MET A 126 -2.07 18.59 -0.17
C MET A 126 -3.25 18.10 -0.99
N LEU A 127 -3.44 18.61 -2.21
CA LEU A 127 -4.52 18.16 -3.10
C LEU A 127 -4.31 16.70 -3.52
N VAL A 128 -3.05 16.32 -3.76
CA VAL A 128 -2.68 14.95 -4.11
C VAL A 128 -2.83 14.02 -2.89
N LYS A 129 -2.43 14.47 -1.69
CA LYS A 129 -2.67 13.74 -0.43
C LYS A 129 -4.15 13.43 -0.22
N GLU A 130 -5.02 14.41 -0.38
CA GLU A 130 -6.47 14.21 -0.23
C GLU A 130 -6.99 13.17 -1.23
N ARG A 131 -6.58 13.26 -2.50
CA ARG A 131 -6.96 12.27 -3.52
C ARG A 131 -6.49 10.86 -3.18
N LEU A 132 -5.28 10.70 -2.64
CA LEU A 132 -4.74 9.41 -2.23
C LEU A 132 -5.54 8.80 -1.06
N LEU A 133 -5.90 9.61 -0.06
CA LEU A 133 -6.74 9.17 1.05
C LEU A 133 -8.13 8.72 0.58
N LEU A 134 -8.76 9.48 -0.33
CA LEU A 134 -10.06 9.11 -0.90
C LEU A 134 -9.98 7.81 -1.72
N LYS A 135 -8.90 7.62 -2.47
CA LYS A 135 -8.63 6.39 -3.23
C LYS A 135 -8.48 5.18 -2.30
N ALA A 136 -7.63 5.31 -1.26
CA ALA A 136 -7.46 4.29 -0.23
C ALA A 136 -8.79 3.96 0.48
N ARG A 137 -9.57 4.98 0.83
CA ARG A 137 -10.88 4.84 1.49
C ARG A 137 -11.84 4.02 0.64
N HIS A 138 -11.93 4.32 -0.64
CA HIS A 138 -12.79 3.61 -1.58
C HIS A 138 -12.49 2.10 -1.59
N TRP A 139 -11.21 1.74 -1.69
CA TRP A 139 -10.78 0.34 -1.73
C TRP A 139 -10.97 -0.40 -0.41
N MET A 140 -10.74 0.27 0.74
CA MET A 140 -11.02 -0.31 2.05
C MET A 140 -12.52 -0.56 2.26
N ALA A 141 -13.35 0.40 1.85
CA ALA A 141 -14.81 0.27 1.92
C ALA A 141 -15.33 -0.88 1.04
N GLN A 142 -14.79 -1.03 -0.17
CA GLN A 142 -15.15 -2.13 -1.09
C GLN A 142 -14.89 -3.52 -0.47
N LYS A 143 -13.90 -3.65 0.42
CA LYS A 143 -13.59 -4.90 1.15
C LYS A 143 -14.36 -5.09 2.44
N GLY A 144 -15.27 -4.18 2.78
CA GLY A 144 -16.01 -4.25 4.05
C GLY A 144 -15.20 -3.81 5.27
N ARG A 145 -13.99 -3.26 5.08
CA ARG A 145 -13.14 -2.69 6.14
C ARG A 145 -13.61 -1.28 6.52
N LYS A 146 -14.82 -1.20 7.08
CA LYS A 146 -15.50 0.07 7.39
C LYS A 146 -14.72 0.95 8.36
N ASP A 147 -14.08 0.35 9.36
CA ASP A 147 -13.31 1.10 10.36
C ASP A 147 -12.08 1.77 9.74
N ASP A 148 -11.34 1.05 8.89
CA ASP A 148 -10.19 1.62 8.19
C ASP A 148 -10.60 2.70 7.18
N ALA A 149 -11.71 2.49 6.47
CA ALA A 149 -12.27 3.50 5.60
C ALA A 149 -12.64 4.77 6.40
N LYS A 150 -13.23 4.61 7.58
CA LYS A 150 -13.52 5.73 8.48
C LYS A 150 -12.24 6.43 8.95
N MET A 151 -11.19 5.70 9.32
CA MET A 151 -9.91 6.31 9.72
C MET A 151 -9.30 7.17 8.60
N LEU A 152 -9.39 6.73 7.35
CA LEU A 152 -8.91 7.49 6.19
C LEU A 152 -9.77 8.74 5.91
N GLU A 153 -11.07 8.64 6.15
CA GLU A 153 -12.01 9.76 6.06
C GLU A 153 -11.74 10.81 7.15
N ASP A 154 -11.55 10.35 8.40
CA ASP A 154 -11.18 11.19 9.54
C ASP A 154 -9.83 11.89 9.29
N GLN A 155 -8.84 11.19 8.72
CA GLN A 155 -7.56 11.79 8.34
C GLN A 155 -7.74 12.90 7.27
N ALA A 156 -8.56 12.66 6.24
CA ALA A 156 -8.81 13.68 5.21
C ALA A 156 -9.53 14.91 5.80
N LEU A 157 -10.46 14.70 6.73
CA LEU A 157 -11.15 15.78 7.43
C LEU A 157 -10.21 16.58 8.34
N LEU A 158 -9.30 15.91 9.06
CA LEU A 158 -8.31 16.55 9.92
C LEU A 158 -7.41 17.49 9.13
N LEU A 159 -6.92 17.04 7.97
CA LEU A 159 -6.08 17.86 7.10
C LEU A 159 -6.81 19.12 6.59
N LYS A 160 -8.11 19.01 6.28
CA LYS A 160 -8.93 20.17 5.89
C LYS A 160 -9.03 21.18 7.04
N LEU A 161 -9.35 20.70 8.25
CA LEU A 161 -9.46 21.54 9.44
C LEU A 161 -8.12 22.20 9.80
N GLN A 162 -7.01 21.48 9.69
CA GLN A 162 -5.66 22.00 9.87
C GLN A 162 -5.35 23.09 8.84
N THR A 163 -5.65 22.86 7.56
CA THR A 163 -5.46 23.86 6.49
C THR A 163 -6.29 25.14 6.76
N GLU A 164 -7.51 25.01 7.26
CA GLU A 164 -8.33 26.16 7.69
C GLU A 164 -7.73 26.89 8.90
N LEU A 165 -7.14 26.17 9.85
CA LEU A 165 -6.46 26.73 11.02
C LEU A 165 -5.20 27.52 10.62
N GLU A 166 -4.37 26.99 9.72
CA GLU A 166 -3.19 27.70 9.23
C GLU A 166 -3.54 29.01 8.53
N LYS A 167 -4.60 29.00 7.70
CA LYS A 167 -5.08 30.20 7.00
C LYS A 167 -5.56 31.29 7.94
N GLU A 168 -6.25 30.93 9.03
CA GLU A 168 -6.79 31.91 9.97
C GLU A 168 -5.77 32.41 10.99
N THR A 169 -4.88 31.53 11.45
CA THR A 169 -3.86 31.88 12.45
C THR A 169 -2.61 32.49 11.81
N GLY A 170 -2.40 32.25 10.51
CA GLY A 170 -1.16 32.59 9.82
C GLY A 170 0.05 31.75 10.28
N ARG A 171 -0.17 30.67 11.05
CA ARG A 171 0.88 29.80 11.59
C ARG A 171 0.92 28.48 10.79
N PRO A 172 2.08 28.08 10.22
CA PRO A 172 2.20 26.89 9.37
C PRO A 172 2.42 25.57 10.15
N GLU A 173 2.10 25.53 11.44
CA GLU A 173 2.48 24.42 12.34
C GLU A 173 1.34 23.44 12.61
N TYR A 174 0.22 23.50 11.88
CA TYR A 174 -0.92 22.63 12.13
C TYR A 174 -0.88 21.33 11.33
N LEU A 175 -0.36 21.36 10.11
CA LEU A 175 -0.35 20.19 9.24
C LEU A 175 0.47 19.03 9.83
N GLY A 176 -0.17 17.86 9.91
CA GLY A 176 0.47 16.63 10.38
C GLY A 176 0.39 16.42 11.89
N LEU A 177 -0.11 17.39 12.66
CA LEU A 177 -0.42 17.19 14.07
C LEU A 177 -1.51 16.12 14.23
N SER A 178 -1.46 15.37 15.34
CA SER A 178 -2.57 14.53 15.76
C SER A 178 -3.80 15.36 16.13
N ILE A 179 -4.96 14.72 16.25
CA ILE A 179 -6.21 15.38 16.71
C ILE A 179 -5.98 16.08 18.07
N SER A 180 -5.24 15.45 18.98
CA SER A 180 -5.00 15.99 20.32
C SER A 180 -4.04 17.18 20.29
N GLU A 181 -2.98 17.10 19.49
CA GLU A 181 -2.05 18.22 19.29
C GLU A 181 -2.71 19.38 18.57
N THR A 182 -3.58 19.11 17.58
CA THR A 182 -4.37 20.13 16.87
C THR A 182 -5.29 20.89 17.84
N ILE A 183 -5.98 20.18 18.75
CA ILE A 183 -6.82 20.80 19.78
C ILE A 183 -5.98 21.66 20.73
N TYR A 184 -4.84 21.12 21.19
CA TYR A 184 -3.95 21.84 22.08
C TYR A 184 -3.41 23.11 21.44
N GLN A 185 -2.90 23.02 20.21
CA GLN A 185 -2.36 24.15 19.46
C GLN A 185 -3.44 25.20 19.16
N ALA A 186 -4.67 24.77 18.84
CA ALA A 186 -5.79 25.68 18.67
C ALA A 186 -6.11 26.48 19.95
N PHE A 187 -5.93 25.90 21.15
CA PHE A 187 -6.05 26.68 22.38
C PHE A 187 -4.87 27.64 22.59
N MET A 188 -3.64 27.20 22.30
CA MET A 188 -2.43 28.04 22.37
C MET A 188 -2.53 29.27 21.46
N ASP A 189 -3.18 29.13 20.30
CA ASP A 189 -3.38 30.20 19.32
C ASP A 189 -4.66 31.02 19.54
N GLY A 190 -5.37 30.81 20.65
CA GLY A 190 -6.56 31.59 20.98
C GLY A 190 -7.80 31.26 20.13
N GLN A 191 -7.90 30.03 19.62
CA GLN A 191 -8.99 29.54 18.76
C GLN A 191 -9.90 28.49 19.45
N PRO A 192 -10.55 28.82 20.60
CA PRO A 192 -11.32 27.83 21.38
C PRO A 192 -12.56 27.30 20.64
N LYS A 193 -13.16 28.09 19.75
CA LYS A 193 -14.31 27.66 18.93
C LYS A 193 -13.92 26.55 17.96
N LYS A 194 -12.73 26.63 17.36
CA LYS A 194 -12.22 25.59 16.47
C LYS A 194 -11.76 24.35 17.24
N ALA A 195 -11.14 24.53 18.40
CA ALA A 195 -10.85 23.40 19.29
C ALA A 195 -12.12 22.61 19.65
N ALA A 196 -13.22 23.31 19.96
CA ALA A 196 -14.54 22.69 20.20
C ALA A 196 -15.12 22.00 18.96
N ARG A 197 -14.93 22.57 17.75
CA ARG A 197 -15.32 21.93 16.48
C ARG A 197 -14.57 20.61 16.30
N VAL A 198 -13.24 20.60 16.44
CA VAL A 198 -12.41 19.38 16.33
C VAL A 198 -12.85 18.34 17.37
N HIS A 199 -13.10 18.74 18.62
CA HIS A 199 -13.62 17.84 19.65
C HIS A 199 -14.92 17.14 19.25
N LYS A 200 -15.88 17.90 18.72
CA LYS A 200 -17.19 17.37 18.29
C LYS A 200 -17.05 16.45 17.06
N GLU A 201 -16.32 16.91 16.05
CA GLU A 201 -16.19 16.23 14.76
C GLU A 201 -15.55 14.84 14.93
N PHE A 202 -14.50 14.74 15.75
CA PHE A 202 -13.77 13.49 16.00
C PHE A 202 -14.28 12.72 17.23
N SER A 203 -15.40 13.15 17.82
CA SER A 203 -15.98 12.52 19.03
C SER A 203 -14.93 12.30 20.14
N VAL A 204 -14.05 13.28 20.35
CA VAL A 204 -12.96 13.18 21.33
C VAL A 204 -13.57 13.08 22.73
N PRO A 205 -13.15 12.12 23.59
CA PRO A 205 -13.72 12.01 24.93
C PRO A 205 -13.58 13.30 25.75
N ASN A 206 -14.65 13.72 26.44
CA ASN A 206 -14.69 14.95 27.25
C ASN A 206 -13.50 15.07 28.20
N LYS A 207 -13.15 13.98 28.90
CA LYS A 207 -11.99 13.94 29.80
C LYS A 207 -10.68 14.32 29.10
N ARG A 208 -10.47 13.86 27.86
CA ARG A 208 -9.27 14.19 27.07
C ARG A 208 -9.32 15.64 26.62
N PHE A 209 -10.46 16.12 26.14
CA PHE A 209 -10.64 17.51 25.72
C PHE A 209 -10.38 18.50 26.87
N TRP A 210 -10.96 18.26 28.05
CA TRP A 210 -10.74 19.10 29.23
C TRP A 210 -9.29 19.10 29.68
N TRP A 211 -8.63 17.95 29.66
CA TRP A 211 -7.21 17.86 29.99
C TRP A 211 -6.35 18.69 29.03
N LEU A 212 -6.64 18.65 27.73
CA LEU A 212 -5.92 19.47 26.73
C LEU A 212 -6.18 20.97 26.93
N LYS A 213 -7.43 21.37 27.23
CA LYS A 213 -7.81 22.75 27.53
C LYS A 213 -7.06 23.28 28.76
N ILE A 214 -7.06 22.52 29.86
CA ILE A 214 -6.35 22.88 31.11
C ILE A 214 -4.85 22.98 30.83
N LYS A 215 -4.27 22.00 30.11
CA LYS A 215 -2.85 22.00 29.77
C LYS A 215 -2.45 23.25 28.97
N ALA A 216 -3.27 23.65 27.99
CA ALA A 216 -3.01 24.85 27.20
C ALA A 216 -3.16 26.13 28.03
N MET A 217 -4.21 26.25 28.85
CA MET A 217 -4.40 27.41 29.73
C MET A 217 -3.26 27.57 30.74
N ALA A 218 -2.79 26.47 31.32
CA ALA A 218 -1.64 26.47 32.22
C ALA A 218 -0.34 26.90 31.50
N ALA A 219 -0.13 26.46 30.26
CA ALA A 219 1.03 26.85 29.46
C ALA A 219 1.00 28.33 29.05
N LEU A 220 -0.20 28.90 28.85
CA LEU A 220 -0.40 30.34 28.58
C LEU A 220 -0.35 31.22 29.83
N GLY A 221 -0.41 30.63 31.03
CA GLY A 221 -0.52 31.37 32.30
C GLY A 221 -1.89 32.00 32.54
N ASP A 222 -2.95 31.53 31.87
CA ASP A 222 -4.33 32.02 32.01
C ASP A 222 -5.00 31.39 33.25
N TRP A 223 -4.57 31.80 34.44
CA TRP A 223 -5.11 31.30 35.71
C TRP A 223 -6.57 31.73 35.94
N GLU A 224 -6.96 32.91 35.46
CA GLU A 224 -8.35 33.39 35.56
C GLU A 224 -9.30 32.54 34.72
N GLY A 225 -8.91 32.21 33.48
CA GLY A 225 -9.68 31.33 32.61
C GLY A 225 -9.82 29.93 33.20
N LEU A 226 -8.76 29.43 33.85
CA LEU A 226 -8.75 28.13 34.53
C LEU A 226 -9.68 28.13 35.76
N GLU A 227 -9.70 29.21 36.55
CA GLU A 227 -10.63 29.35 37.67
C GLU A 227 -12.09 29.42 37.19
N ARG A 228 -12.37 30.18 36.13
CA ARG A 228 -13.72 30.22 35.53
C ARG A 228 -14.15 28.83 35.05
N PHE A 229 -13.25 28.12 34.38
CA PHE A 229 -13.53 26.76 33.90
C PHE A 229 -13.77 25.77 35.04
N ALA A 230 -13.02 25.86 36.15
CA ALA A 230 -13.22 25.01 37.32
C ALA A 230 -14.58 25.24 38.02
N ARG A 231 -15.19 26.41 37.82
CA ARG A 231 -16.51 26.76 38.36
C ARG A 231 -17.65 26.37 37.42
N GLU A 232 -17.38 25.98 36.18
CA GLU A 232 -18.37 25.40 35.26
C GLU A 232 -18.70 23.97 35.74
N LYS A 233 -19.99 23.65 35.86
CA LYS A 233 -20.49 22.34 36.30
C LYS A 233 -20.44 21.28 35.20
#